data_AF-A0A0K2V0H3-F1
#
_entry.id   AF-A0A0K2V0H3-F1
#
_cell.length_a   1.000
_cell.length_b   1.000
_cell.length_c   1.000
_cell.angle_alpha   90.00
_cell.angle_beta   90.00
_cell.angle_gamma   90.00
#
_symmetry.space_group_name_H-M   'P 1'
#
loop_
_entity.id
_entity.type
_entity.pdbx_description
1 polymer ?
#
loop_
_entity_poly.entity_id
_entity_poly.type
_entity_poly.pdbx_seq_one_letter_code
_entity_poly.pdbx_strand_id
1 'polypeptide(L)'
;LMLCNSFTDASIFDFGEHSSLFWLIPYSCLRDLILYGFQTDTDDQRIHQANDFMIERLEGLSHTDLASRLFLNCLPTHVSPQKVNDIPITIIDAWDESALCHRIKEDLYKYYPEARLAHLKTGGNFPFLSRSDEVNLHIILHLRNYDNPA
;
A
#
# COMPACT_ATOMS: atom_id res chain seq x y z
N LEU A 1 -9.10 -7.10 -10.44
CA LEU A 1 -8.63 -6.27 -9.30
C LEU A 1 -7.17 -6.56 -9.05
N MET A 2 -6.36 -5.52 -8.89
CA MET A 2 -4.94 -5.65 -8.57
C MET A 2 -4.65 -4.99 -7.23
N LEU A 3 -4.00 -5.73 -6.35
CA LEU A 3 -3.64 -5.31 -5.00
C LEU A 3 -2.11 -5.32 -4.92
N CYS A 4 -1.50 -4.20 -4.54
CA CYS A 4 -0.06 -4.09 -4.40
C CYS A 4 0.25 -3.50 -3.03
N ASN A 5 0.99 -4.25 -2.19
CA ASN A 5 1.28 -3.87 -0.81
C ASN A 5 0.02 -3.39 -0.07
N SER A 6 -1.04 -4.19 -0.15
CA SER A 6 -2.39 -3.83 0.30
C SER A 6 -2.76 -4.55 1.60
N PHE A 7 -3.87 -4.13 2.21
CA PHE A 7 -4.41 -4.71 3.44
C PHE A 7 -5.94 -4.76 3.38
N THR A 8 -6.55 -5.57 4.24
CA THR A 8 -8.01 -5.79 4.26
C THR A 8 -8.71 -5.02 5.37
N ASP A 9 -7.98 -4.62 6.40
CA ASP A 9 -8.50 -3.94 7.59
C ASP A 9 -7.67 -2.70 7.91
N ALA A 10 -8.31 -1.55 7.92
CA ALA A 10 -7.67 -0.27 8.26
C ALA A 10 -7.40 -0.10 9.76
N SER A 11 -7.94 -0.99 10.62
CA SER A 11 -7.65 -1.00 12.07
C SER A 11 -6.16 -1.14 12.39
N ILE A 12 -5.33 -1.56 11.43
CA ILE A 12 -3.87 -1.57 11.54
C ILE A 12 -3.26 -0.17 11.74
N PHE A 13 -3.99 0.89 11.41
CA PHE A 13 -3.57 2.30 11.56
C PHE A 13 -4.36 3.04 12.65
N ASP A 14 -4.90 2.33 13.63
CA ASP A 14 -5.80 2.89 14.63
C ASP A 14 -5.12 3.94 15.54
N PHE A 15 -5.54 5.21 15.37
CA PHE A 15 -5.26 6.32 16.30
C PHE A 15 -6.45 6.59 17.25
N GLY A 16 -7.46 5.72 17.24
CA GLY A 16 -8.64 5.79 18.09
C GLY A 16 -9.47 7.06 17.88
N GLU A 17 -10.09 7.51 18.98
CA GLU A 17 -10.91 8.72 19.03
C GLU A 17 -10.09 10.02 18.78
N HIS A 18 -8.77 9.92 18.76
CA HIS A 18 -7.85 11.04 18.59
C HIS A 18 -7.52 11.37 17.13
N SER A 19 -8.02 10.61 16.15
CA SER A 19 -7.80 10.87 14.72
C SER A 19 -8.26 12.28 14.29
N SER A 20 -9.29 12.83 14.94
CA SER A 20 -9.74 14.21 14.72
C SER A 20 -8.69 15.28 15.09
N LEU A 21 -7.68 14.93 15.90
CA LEU A 21 -6.59 15.84 16.29
C LEU A 21 -5.62 16.13 15.14
N PHE A 22 -5.59 15.34 14.06
CA PHE A 22 -4.70 15.61 12.92
C PHE A 22 -4.90 17.03 12.34
N TRP A 23 -6.12 17.57 12.43
CA TRP A 23 -6.44 18.93 12.01
C TRP A 23 -5.77 20.03 12.84
N LEU A 24 -5.38 19.73 14.08
CA LEU A 24 -4.73 20.66 15.00
C LEU A 24 -3.21 20.51 15.02
N ILE A 25 -2.70 19.38 14.52
CA ILE A 25 -1.26 19.09 14.50
C ILE A 25 -0.56 19.93 13.42
N PRO A 26 0.61 20.54 13.71
CA PRO A 26 1.39 21.27 12.72
C PRO A 26 1.78 20.40 11.52
N TYR A 27 1.90 21.03 10.34
CA TYR A 27 2.26 20.34 9.10
C TYR A 27 3.53 19.50 9.21
N SER A 28 4.60 20.02 9.84
CA SER A 28 5.86 19.29 10.02
C SER A 28 5.67 17.98 10.79
N CYS A 29 4.85 17.98 11.84
CA CYS A 29 4.59 16.79 12.63
C CYS A 29 3.75 15.75 11.86
N LEU A 30 2.75 16.20 11.08
CA LEU A 30 1.99 15.30 10.20
C LEU A 30 2.90 14.67 9.14
N ARG A 31 3.82 15.46 8.58
CA ARG A 31 4.82 14.99 7.63
C ARG A 31 5.72 13.94 8.26
N ASP A 32 6.28 14.22 9.43
CA ASP A 32 7.19 13.30 10.12
C ASP A 32 6.51 11.98 10.48
N LEU A 33 5.22 12.02 10.86
CA LEU A 33 4.42 10.82 11.13
C LEU A 33 4.30 9.92 9.88
N ILE A 34 4.10 10.50 8.70
CA ILE A 34 4.03 9.75 7.44
C ILE A 34 5.42 9.22 7.05
N LEU A 35 6.44 10.07 7.15
CA LEU A 35 7.82 9.73 6.80
C LEU A 35 8.42 8.63 7.67
N TYR A 36 7.96 8.51 8.93
CA TYR A 36 8.33 7.39 9.79
C TYR A 36 8.02 6.04 9.14
N GLY A 37 6.89 5.93 8.43
CA GLY A 37 6.52 4.73 7.70
C GLY A 37 7.37 4.46 6.44
N PHE A 38 8.17 5.42 5.98
CA PHE A 38 9.01 5.28 4.78
C PHE A 38 10.43 4.80 5.10
N GLN A 39 10.80 4.78 6.38
CA GLN A 39 12.10 4.33 6.83
C GLN A 39 12.36 2.88 6.39
N THR A 40 13.57 2.63 5.90
CA THR A 40 14.01 1.32 5.44
C THR A 40 15.52 1.22 5.61
N ASP A 41 15.99 0.07 6.09
CA ASP A 41 17.42 -0.22 6.30
C ASP A 41 18.04 -0.95 5.08
N THR A 42 17.36 -0.95 3.94
CA THR A 42 17.86 -1.56 2.70
C THR A 42 18.95 -0.70 2.05
N ASP A 43 19.92 -1.33 1.39
CA ASP A 43 20.92 -0.66 0.54
C ASP A 43 20.44 -0.55 -0.94
N ASP A 44 19.19 -0.90 -1.23
CA ASP A 44 18.67 -0.92 -2.60
C ASP A 44 18.40 0.48 -3.15
N GLN A 45 19.22 0.89 -4.12
CA GLN A 45 19.13 2.22 -4.72
C GLN A 45 17.76 2.52 -5.35
N ARG A 46 17.08 1.53 -5.95
CA ARG A 46 15.77 1.77 -6.58
C ARG A 46 14.67 1.96 -5.53
N ILE A 47 14.79 1.32 -4.36
CA ILE A 47 13.90 1.56 -3.22
C ILE A 47 14.13 2.98 -2.66
N HIS A 48 15.38 3.42 -2.51
CA HIS A 48 15.68 4.80 -2.10
C HIS A 48 15.11 5.82 -3.08
N GLN A 49 15.30 5.64 -4.39
CA GLN A 49 14.75 6.54 -5.40
C GLN A 49 13.21 6.60 -5.37
N ALA A 50 12.56 5.47 -5.12
CA ALA A 50 11.11 5.43 -4.95
C ALA A 50 10.66 6.20 -3.71
N ASN A 51 11.38 6.06 -2.59
CA ASN A 51 11.11 6.81 -1.37
C ASN A 51 11.35 8.31 -1.58
N ASP A 52 12.48 8.72 -2.17
CA ASP A 52 12.78 10.13 -2.46
C ASP A 52 11.70 10.76 -3.34
N PHE A 53 11.26 10.06 -4.38
CA PHE A 53 10.14 10.50 -5.20
C PHE A 53 8.87 10.68 -4.37
N MET A 54 8.53 9.73 -3.50
CA MET A 54 7.33 9.83 -2.66
C MET A 54 7.43 10.95 -1.61
N ILE A 55 8.63 11.22 -1.07
CA ILE A 55 8.91 12.36 -0.19
C ILE A 55 8.66 13.67 -0.93
N GLU A 56 9.17 13.81 -2.16
CA GLU A 56 8.95 14.99 -2.99
C GLU A 56 7.45 15.18 -3.34
N ARG A 57 6.70 14.09 -3.55
CA ARG A 57 5.24 14.16 -3.73
C ARG A 57 4.53 14.57 -2.45
N LEU A 58 5.00 14.12 -1.29
CA LEU A 58 4.46 14.51 0.01
C LEU A 58 4.63 16.02 0.27
N GLU A 59 5.78 16.59 -0.13
CA GLU A 59 6.05 18.03 -0.01
C GLU A 59 5.10 18.91 -0.84
N GLY A 60 4.50 18.36 -1.89
CA GLY A 60 3.50 19.04 -2.71
C GLY A 60 2.08 19.06 -2.10
N LEU A 61 1.85 18.38 -0.98
CA LEU A 61 0.53 18.29 -0.35
C LEU A 61 0.32 19.37 0.71
N SER A 62 -0.91 19.88 0.78
CA SER A 62 -1.28 20.84 1.82
C SER A 62 -1.44 20.16 3.19
N HIS A 63 -1.44 20.95 4.26
CA HIS A 63 -1.80 20.47 5.60
C HIS A 63 -3.16 19.75 5.60
N THR A 64 -4.16 20.33 4.94
CA THR A 64 -5.50 19.75 4.81
C THR A 64 -5.47 18.38 4.12
N ASP A 65 -4.65 18.21 3.09
CA ASP A 65 -4.51 16.92 2.39
C ASP A 65 -3.89 15.86 3.30
N LEU A 66 -2.82 16.20 4.03
CA LEU A 66 -2.16 15.27 4.95
C LEU A 66 -3.09 14.86 6.10
N ALA A 67 -3.72 15.85 6.75
CA ALA A 67 -4.64 15.61 7.85
C ALA A 67 -5.83 14.75 7.41
N SER A 68 -6.41 15.03 6.23
CA SER A 68 -7.51 14.23 5.68
C SER A 68 -7.10 12.78 5.43
N ARG A 69 -5.93 12.55 4.81
CA ARG A 69 -5.46 11.20 4.48
C ARG A 69 -5.15 10.39 5.73
N LEU A 70 -4.48 11.00 6.71
CA LEU A 70 -4.21 10.36 8.00
C LEU A 70 -5.51 10.03 8.73
N PHE A 71 -6.47 10.96 8.76
CA PHE A 71 -7.78 10.73 9.35
C PHE A 71 -8.52 9.57 8.68
N LEU A 72 -8.55 9.53 7.34
CA LEU A 72 -9.20 8.46 6.58
C LEU A 72 -8.59 7.08 6.84
N ASN A 73 -7.26 7.00 6.99
CA ASN A 73 -6.59 5.74 7.33
C ASN A 73 -6.98 5.20 8.71
N CYS A 74 -7.39 6.07 9.64
CA CYS A 74 -7.81 5.66 10.98
C CYS A 74 -9.30 5.30 11.07
N LEU A 75 -10.08 5.49 10.00
CA LEU A 75 -11.49 5.10 10.02
C LEU A 75 -11.59 3.57 10.01
N PRO A 76 -12.31 2.95 10.97
CA PRO A 76 -12.43 1.51 11.04
C PRO A 76 -13.22 1.02 9.84
N THR A 77 -12.50 0.56 8.83
CA THR A 77 -13.05 0.09 7.57
C THR A 77 -12.44 -1.24 7.21
N HIS A 78 -13.30 -2.14 6.77
CA HIS A 78 -12.93 -3.50 6.46
C HIS A 78 -13.55 -3.92 5.14
N VAL A 79 -12.76 -4.57 4.29
CA VAL A 79 -13.23 -5.01 2.97
C VAL A 79 -14.17 -6.21 3.12
N SER A 80 -15.23 -6.25 2.32
CA SER A 80 -16.10 -7.42 2.21
C SER A 80 -15.69 -8.23 0.97
N PRO A 81 -14.83 -9.25 1.08
CA PRO A 81 -14.30 -9.98 -0.07
C PRO A 81 -15.41 -10.60 -0.93
N GLN A 82 -16.54 -10.96 -0.32
CA GLN A 82 -17.71 -11.53 -1.00
C GLN A 82 -18.26 -10.64 -2.14
N LYS A 83 -18.03 -9.32 -2.07
CA LYS A 83 -18.51 -8.38 -3.10
C LYS A 83 -17.67 -8.41 -4.37
N VAL A 84 -16.48 -9.01 -4.33
CA VAL A 84 -15.51 -9.03 -5.44
C VAL A 84 -14.99 -10.45 -5.74
N ASN A 85 -15.66 -11.48 -5.25
CA ASN A 85 -15.26 -12.87 -5.48
C ASN A 85 -15.36 -13.29 -6.96
N ASP A 86 -16.23 -12.64 -7.74
CA ASP A 86 -16.48 -13.02 -9.15
C ASP A 86 -15.53 -12.36 -10.15
N ILE A 87 -14.54 -11.60 -9.68
CA ILE A 87 -13.55 -10.95 -10.56
C ILE A 87 -12.16 -11.56 -10.34
N PRO A 88 -11.32 -11.67 -11.39
CA PRO A 88 -9.93 -12.04 -11.21
C PRO A 88 -9.21 -11.08 -10.26
N ILE A 89 -8.51 -11.63 -9.26
CA ILE A 89 -7.70 -10.87 -8.30
C ILE A 89 -6.23 -11.25 -8.47
N THR A 90 -5.34 -10.25 -8.44
CA THR A 90 -3.90 -10.46 -8.39
C THR A 90 -3.31 -9.63 -7.27
N ILE A 91 -2.55 -10.29 -6.40
CA ILE A 91 -1.87 -9.68 -5.26
C ILE A 91 -0.37 -9.65 -5.58
N ILE A 92 0.21 -8.46 -5.57
CA ILE A 92 1.63 -8.21 -5.81
C ILE A 92 2.26 -7.77 -4.50
N ASP A 93 3.10 -8.61 -3.93
CA ASP A 93 3.75 -8.35 -2.65
C ASP A 93 5.26 -8.53 -2.74
N ALA A 94 5.99 -7.62 -2.11
CA ALA A 94 7.42 -7.73 -1.92
C ALA A 94 7.74 -8.53 -0.65
N TRP A 95 8.75 -9.41 -0.73
CA TRP A 95 9.24 -10.26 0.35
C TRP A 95 10.45 -9.66 1.08
N ASP A 96 10.40 -8.36 1.34
CA ASP A 96 11.37 -7.63 2.16
C ASP A 96 10.69 -6.94 3.35
N GLU A 97 11.51 -6.28 4.19
CA GLU A 97 11.01 -5.41 5.24
C GLU A 97 10.33 -4.19 4.60
N SER A 98 9.01 -4.15 4.76
CA SER A 98 8.13 -3.06 4.33
C SER A 98 7.27 -2.62 5.50
N ALA A 99 6.65 -1.45 5.42
CA ALA A 99 5.77 -0.91 6.47
C ALA A 99 4.64 -1.87 6.87
N LEU A 100 4.16 -2.72 5.94
CA LEU A 100 3.22 -3.79 6.26
C LEU A 100 3.96 -5.06 6.70
N CYS A 101 3.65 -5.51 7.93
CA CYS A 101 4.22 -6.73 8.48
C CYS A 101 3.65 -7.99 7.81
N HIS A 102 4.38 -9.11 7.92
CA HIS A 102 4.00 -10.39 7.30
C HIS A 102 2.59 -10.87 7.70
N ARG A 103 2.16 -10.59 8.94
CA ARG A 103 0.81 -10.97 9.41
C ARG A 103 -0.30 -10.34 8.59
N ILE A 104 -0.15 -9.07 8.22
CA ILE A 104 -1.14 -8.33 7.42
C ILE A 104 -1.23 -8.93 6.01
N LYS A 105 -0.08 -9.31 5.42
CA LYS A 105 -0.02 -9.97 4.11
C LYS A 105 -0.70 -11.36 4.15
N GLU A 106 -0.46 -12.14 5.20
CA GLU A 106 -1.14 -13.43 5.40
C GLU A 106 -2.66 -13.28 5.49
N ASP A 107 -3.14 -12.26 6.19
CA ASP A 107 -4.57 -12.00 6.30
C ASP A 107 -5.17 -11.62 4.94
N LEU A 108 -4.47 -10.82 4.13
CA LEU A 108 -4.89 -10.54 2.76
C LEU A 108 -5.04 -11.82 1.92
N TYR A 109 -4.13 -12.79 2.05
CA TYR A 109 -4.20 -14.06 1.32
C TYR A 109 -5.38 -14.92 1.77
N LYS A 110 -5.72 -14.91 3.07
CA LYS A 110 -6.91 -15.62 3.59
C LYS A 110 -8.21 -15.01 3.08
N TYR A 111 -8.22 -13.70 2.86
CA TYR A 111 -9.39 -12.98 2.33
C TYR A 111 -9.64 -13.28 0.86
N TYR A 112 -8.58 -13.55 0.09
CA TYR A 112 -8.66 -13.83 -1.34
C TYR A 112 -7.88 -15.11 -1.68
N PRO A 113 -8.38 -16.30 -1.29
CA PRO A 113 -7.65 -17.56 -1.44
C PRO A 113 -7.41 -17.95 -2.91
N GLU A 114 -8.29 -17.52 -3.81
CA GLU A 114 -8.20 -17.79 -5.26
C GLU A 114 -7.39 -16.70 -6.00
N ALA A 115 -6.84 -15.71 -5.30
CA ALA A 115 -6.06 -14.67 -5.93
C ALA A 115 -4.75 -15.22 -6.49
N ARG A 116 -4.35 -14.71 -7.66
CA ARG A 116 -3.02 -14.95 -8.18
C ARG A 116 -2.00 -14.19 -7.34
N LEU A 117 -1.03 -14.92 -6.77
CA LEU A 117 0.07 -14.34 -6.03
C LEU A 117 1.26 -14.03 -6.95
N ALA A 118 1.77 -12.81 -6.86
CA ALA A 118 2.93 -12.31 -7.58
C ALA A 118 3.95 -11.80 -6.57
N HIS A 119 4.90 -12.66 -6.21
CA HIS A 119 5.93 -12.33 -5.21
C HIS A 119 7.12 -11.66 -5.88
N LEU A 120 7.44 -10.46 -5.42
CA LEU A 120 8.66 -9.75 -5.76
C LEU A 120 9.70 -10.04 -4.67
N LYS A 121 10.96 -10.25 -5.06
CA LYS A 121 12.02 -10.55 -4.09
C LYS A 121 12.25 -9.40 -3.11
N THR A 122 12.22 -8.17 -3.63
CA THR A 122 12.36 -6.91 -2.89
C THR A 122 11.54 -5.84 -3.61
N GLY A 123 11.11 -4.80 -2.90
CA GLY A 123 10.31 -3.71 -3.46
C GLY A 123 10.00 -2.58 -2.46
N GLY A 124 10.28 -2.76 -1.17
CA GLY A 124 10.03 -1.77 -0.13
C GLY A 124 8.55 -1.35 -0.06
N ASN A 125 8.31 -0.10 0.35
CA ASN A 125 6.96 0.43 0.53
C ASN A 125 6.19 0.69 -0.78
N PHE A 126 6.94 0.91 -1.88
CA PHE A 126 6.37 1.31 -3.17
C PHE A 126 6.87 0.41 -4.32
N PRO A 127 6.48 -0.89 -4.34
CA PRO A 127 6.97 -1.81 -5.38
C PRO A 127 6.64 -1.35 -6.81
N PHE A 128 5.54 -0.63 -7.00
CA PHE A 128 5.14 -0.06 -8.30
C PHE A 128 6.12 1.02 -8.83
N LEU A 129 6.94 1.61 -7.96
CA LEU A 129 8.03 2.53 -8.33
C LEU A 129 9.38 1.80 -8.37
N SER A 130 9.72 1.07 -7.30
CA SER A 130 11.03 0.46 -7.15
C SER A 130 11.26 -0.75 -8.06
N ARG A 131 10.19 -1.42 -8.50
CA ARG A 131 10.17 -2.61 -9.39
C ARG A 131 9.13 -2.46 -10.50
N SER A 132 9.03 -1.26 -11.07
CA SER A 132 8.01 -0.92 -12.08
C SER A 132 7.95 -1.92 -13.25
N ASP A 133 9.09 -2.46 -13.67
CA ASP A 133 9.26 -3.48 -14.69
C ASP A 133 8.60 -4.83 -14.32
N GLU A 134 8.85 -5.34 -13.11
CA GLU A 134 8.22 -6.57 -12.62
C GLU A 134 6.72 -6.37 -12.34
N VAL A 135 6.36 -5.24 -11.73
CA VAL A 135 4.95 -4.89 -11.47
C VAL A 135 4.17 -4.77 -12.79
N ASN A 136 4.74 -4.11 -13.80
CA ASN A 136 4.09 -3.95 -15.11
C ASN A 136 3.92 -5.29 -15.83
N LEU A 137 4.87 -6.21 -15.69
CA LEU A 137 4.70 -7.58 -16.19
C LEU A 137 3.47 -8.25 -15.58
N HIS A 138 3.29 -8.15 -14.26
CA HIS A 138 2.12 -8.70 -13.58
C HIS A 138 0.82 -8.00 -13.97
N ILE A 139 0.84 -6.69 -14.23
CA ILE A 139 -0.31 -5.95 -14.79
C ILE A 139 -0.69 -6.51 -16.15
N ILE A 140 0.26 -6.63 -17.09
CA ILE A 140 -0.01 -7.18 -18.42
C ILE A 140 -0.57 -8.59 -18.34
N LEU A 141 -0.01 -9.43 -17.48
CA LEU A 141 -0.49 -10.80 -17.27
C LEU A 141 -1.89 -10.85 -16.65
N HIS A 142 -2.25 -9.90 -15.78
CA HIS A 142 -3.61 -9.77 -15.25
C HIS A 142 -4.60 -9.35 -16.35
N LEU A 143 -4.21 -8.39 -17.19
CA LEU A 143 -5.07 -7.84 -18.24
C LEU A 143 -5.33 -8.84 -19.37
N ARG A 144 -4.40 -9.74 -19.67
CA ARG A 144 -4.59 -10.80 -20.68
C ARG A 144 -5.80 -11.69 -20.41
N ASN A 145 -6.24 -11.81 -19.16
CA ASN A 145 -7.47 -12.54 -18.80
C ASN A 145 -8.73 -11.91 -19.42
N TYR A 146 -8.64 -10.66 -19.90
CA TYR A 146 -9.75 -9.92 -20.50
C TYR A 146 -9.62 -9.77 -22.03
N ASP A 147 -8.46 -10.10 -22.61
CA ASP A 147 -8.23 -9.96 -24.07
C ASP A 147 -8.88 -11.09 -24.89
N ASN A 148 -9.22 -12.22 -24.26
CA ASN A 148 -10.01 -13.29 -24.84
C ASN A 148 -11.10 -13.73 -23.84
N PRO A 149 -12.24 -13.01 -23.76
CA PRO A 149 -13.37 -13.50 -22.99
C PRO A 149 -13.82 -14.82 -23.64
N ALA A 150 -13.85 -15.88 -22.84
CA ALA A 150 -14.43 -17.17 -23.25
C ALA A 150 -15.92 -17.03 -23.61
#